data_AF-A0A4P6FUM6-F1
#
_entry.id   AF-A0A4P6FUM6-F1
#
_cell.length_a   1.000
_cell.length_b   1.000
_cell.length_c   1.000
_cell.angle_alpha   90.00
_cell.angle_beta   90.00
_cell.angle_gamma   90.00
#
_symmetry.space_group_name_H-M   'P 1'
#
loop_
_entity.id
_entity.type
_entity.pdbx_description
1 polymer ?
#
loop_
_entity_poly.entity_id
_entity_poly.type
_entity_poly.pdbx_seq_one_letter_code
_entity_poly.pdbx_strand_id
1 'polypeptide(L)' 'MDLVTTITMPQLAWAPAPCPTCGATSTSDAEQLCRATSDQSGEFSCLGDRADTDGLLLQPVQASLDAFDAWIDLHARAG' A
#
# COMPACT_ATOMS: atom_id res chain seq x y z
N MET A 1 33.38 -11.72 18.33
CA MET A 1 32.14 -12.39 17.90
C MET A 1 31.36 -11.36 17.11
N ASP A 2 31.81 -11.12 15.89
CA ASP A 2 31.20 -10.13 15.01
C ASP A 2 29.94 -10.74 14.43
N LEU A 3 28.78 -10.25 14.90
CA LEU A 3 27.55 -10.42 14.16
C LEU A 3 27.73 -9.68 12.83
N VAL A 4 28.18 -10.41 11.81
CA VAL A 4 27.77 -10.14 10.43
C VAL A 4 26.26 -10.22 10.47
N THR A 5 25.63 -9.09 10.80
CA THR A 5 24.19 -8.93 10.74
C THR A 5 23.91 -9.05 9.26
N THR A 6 23.45 -10.22 8.80
CA THR A 6 23.05 -10.39 7.42
C THR A 6 21.94 -9.37 7.19
N ILE A 7 22.25 -8.25 6.54
CA ILE A 7 21.30 -7.16 6.36
C ILE A 7 20.38 -7.53 5.21
N THR A 8 19.49 -8.49 5.46
CA THR A 8 18.54 -8.96 4.46
C THR A 8 17.53 -7.87 4.17
N MET A 9 17.28 -7.61 2.89
CA MET A 9 16.23 -6.68 2.46
C MET A 9 14.87 -7.18 2.98
N PRO A 10 14.10 -6.34 3.71
CA PRO A 10 12.78 -6.73 4.18
C PRO A 10 11.83 -6.98 3.00
N GLN A 11 10.79 -7.78 3.21
CA GLN A 11 9.74 -7.98 2.23
C GLN A 11 8.60 -6.98 2.47
N LEU A 12 8.00 -6.46 1.41
CA LEU A 12 6.80 -5.63 1.52
C LEU A 12 5.59 -6.51 1.86
N ALA A 13 4.98 -6.28 3.02
CA ALA A 13 3.65 -6.78 3.32
C ALA A 13 2.60 -5.75 2.86
N TRP A 14 1.51 -6.27 2.30
CA TRP A 14 0.44 -5.49 1.69
C TRP A 14 -0.84 -5.71 2.46
N ALA A 15 -1.64 -4.65 2.62
CA ALA A 15 -2.97 -4.74 3.21
C ALA A 15 -3.99 -3.93 2.40
N PRO A 16 -5.28 -4.31 2.47
CA PRO A 16 -6.35 -3.49 1.94
C PRO A 16 -6.37 -2.12 2.59
N ALA A 17 -6.73 -1.11 1.82
CA ALA A 17 -6.74 0.24 2.30
C ALA A 17 -7.78 1.11 1.59
N PRO A 18 -8.17 2.23 2.22
CA PRO A 18 -9.19 3.10 1.68
C PRO A 18 -8.76 3.74 0.37
N CYS A 19 -9.74 3.96 -0.52
CA CYS A 19 -9.55 4.72 -1.73
C CYS A 19 -9.10 6.16 -1.42
N PRO A 20 -7.99 6.66 -1.99
CA PRO A 20 -7.48 7.99 -1.68
C PRO A 20 -8.42 9.12 -2.12
N THR A 21 -9.30 8.85 -3.10
CA THR A 21 -10.23 9.83 -3.65
C THR A 21 -11.45 10.05 -2.76
N CYS A 22 -12.04 8.98 -2.22
CA CYS A 22 -13.31 9.07 -1.48
C CYS A 22 -13.34 8.31 -0.14
N GLY A 23 -12.24 7.67 0.26
CA GLY A 23 -12.13 6.93 1.51
C GLY A 23 -12.80 5.55 1.53
N ALA A 24 -13.34 5.07 0.40
CA ALA A 24 -14.04 3.79 0.34
C ALA A 24 -13.13 2.60 0.67
N THR A 25 -13.60 1.71 1.55
CA THR A 25 -12.90 0.48 1.97
C THR A 25 -13.51 -0.79 1.38
N SER A 26 -14.51 -0.65 0.51
CA SER A 26 -15.17 -1.73 -0.22
C SER A 26 -15.66 -1.26 -1.58
N THR A 27 -15.84 -2.20 -2.52
CA THR A 27 -16.45 -1.92 -3.82
C THR A 27 -17.85 -1.33 -3.67
N SER A 28 -18.65 -1.85 -2.73
CA SER A 28 -19.98 -1.31 -2.40
C SER A 28 -19.95 0.09 -1.78
N ASP A 29 -18.93 0.40 -0.98
CA ASP A 29 -18.74 1.76 -0.45
C ASP A 29 -18.26 2.71 -1.54
N ALA A 30 -17.42 2.24 -2.47
CA ALA A 30 -16.94 3.04 -3.60
C ALA A 30 -18.09 3.49 -4.49
N GLU A 31 -19.08 2.62 -4.75
CA GLU A 31 -20.28 2.99 -5.51
C GLU A 31 -21.04 4.19 -4.93
N GLN A 32 -21.03 4.32 -3.60
CA GLN A 32 -21.75 5.39 -2.90
C GLN A 32 -20.86 6.62 -2.69
N LEU A 33 -19.63 6.42 -2.22
CA LEU A 33 -18.72 7.48 -1.80
C LEU A 33 -17.98 8.12 -2.97
N CYS A 34 -17.63 7.34 -4.00
CA CYS A 34 -16.88 7.83 -5.15
C CYS A 34 -17.78 8.28 -6.31
N ARG A 35 -19.12 8.24 -6.16
CA ARG A 35 -20.08 8.60 -7.22
C ARG A 35 -19.97 10.06 -7.68
N ALA A 36 -19.53 10.96 -6.81
CA ALA A 36 -19.29 12.36 -7.17
C ALA A 36 -18.01 12.55 -8.01
N THR A 37 -17.13 11.57 -7.99
CA THR A 37 -15.81 11.57 -8.64
C THR A 37 -15.68 10.52 -9.75
N SER A 38 -16.72 9.71 -9.98
CA SER A 38 -16.77 8.78 -11.11
C SER A 38 -16.80 9.57 -12.41
N ASP A 39 -16.04 9.12 -13.40
CA ASP A 39 -16.07 9.74 -14.72
C ASP A 39 -17.45 9.52 -15.40
N GLN A 40 -17.61 10.08 -16.60
CA GLN A 40 -18.87 9.94 -17.36
C GLN A 40 -19.16 8.50 -17.81
N SER A 41 -18.20 7.58 -17.66
CA SER A 41 -18.38 6.14 -17.93
C SER A 41 -18.95 5.39 -16.72
N GLY A 42 -18.96 6.03 -15.54
CA GLY A 42 -19.38 5.41 -14.28
C GLY A 42 -18.32 4.49 -13.70
N GLU A 43 -17.10 4.48 -14.27
CA GLU A 43 -16.00 3.66 -13.80
C GLU A 43 -15.33 4.34 -12.60
N PHE A 44 -15.21 3.60 -11.50
CA PHE A 44 -14.56 4.08 -10.29
C PHE A 44 -13.06 3.79 -10.39
N SER A 45 -12.23 4.81 -10.60
CA SER A 45 -10.77 4.65 -10.66
C SER A 45 -10.10 4.45 -9.29
N CYS A 46 -10.82 3.88 -8.31
CA CYS A 46 -10.21 3.41 -7.08
C CYS A 46 -9.34 2.17 -7.32
N LEU A 47 -9.45 1.49 -8.46
CA LEU A 47 -8.54 0.40 -8.81
C LEU A 47 -7.17 0.98 -9.18
N GLY A 48 -6.30 1.13 -8.18
CA GLY A 48 -4.87 1.25 -8.43
C GLY A 48 -4.33 -0.06 -8.99
N ASP A 49 -3.11 -0.04 -9.53
CA ASP A 49 -2.46 -1.20 -10.19
C ASP A 49 -2.38 -2.47 -9.33
N ARG A 50 -2.67 -2.38 -8.03
CA ARG A 50 -2.78 -3.51 -7.10
C ARG A 50 -4.12 -3.45 -6.37
N ALA A 51 -5.05 -4.29 -6.81
CA ALA A 51 -6.25 -4.62 -6.09
C ALA A 51 -6.18 -6.06 -5.54
N ASP A 52 -6.83 -6.33 -4.41
CA ASP A 52 -7.04 -7.70 -3.95
C ASP A 52 -8.17 -8.40 -4.73
N THR A 53 -8.48 -9.64 -4.35
CA THR A 53 -9.55 -10.43 -4.98
C THR A 53 -10.94 -9.82 -4.84
N ASP A 54 -11.13 -8.92 -3.88
CA ASP A 54 -12.39 -8.21 -3.61
C ASP A 54 -12.42 -6.81 -4.26
N GLY A 55 -11.37 -6.44 -4.99
CA GLY A 55 -11.25 -5.15 -5.69
C GLY A 55 -10.73 -4.02 -4.80
N LEU A 56 -10.20 -4.31 -3.61
CA LEU A 56 -9.68 -3.30 -2.69
C LEU A 56 -8.27 -2.90 -3.07
N LEU A 57 -7.97 -1.61 -2.99
CA LEU A 57 -6.62 -1.09 -3.10
C LEU A 57 -5.69 -1.73 -2.08
N LEU A 58 -4.55 -2.21 -2.55
CA LEU A 58 -3.46 -2.68 -1.72
C LEU A 58 -2.40 -1.59 -1.58
N GLN A 59 -1.97 -1.33 -0.35
CA GLN A 59 -0.81 -0.50 -0.05
C GLN A 59 0.09 -1.19 0.98
N PRO A 60 1.38 -0.84 1.01
CA PRO A 60 2.30 -1.36 2.01
C PRO A 60 1.81 -1.05 3.41
N VAL A 61 1.86 -2.03 4.31
CA VAL A 61 1.61 -1.75 5.72
C VAL A 61 2.72 -0.88 6.28
N GLN A 62 2.38 0.06 7.17
CA GLN A 62 3.35 1.00 7.76
C GLN A 62 4.55 0.27 8.37
N ALA A 63 4.31 -0.83 9.08
CA ALA A 63 5.39 -1.63 9.68
C ALA A 63 6.40 -2.18 8.67
N SER A 64 5.98 -2.47 7.43
CA SER A 64 6.90 -2.88 6.37
C SER A 64 7.69 -1.68 5.83
N LEU A 65 7.07 -0.50 5.73
CA LEU A 65 7.78 0.72 5.36
C LEU A 65 8.83 1.08 6.41
N ASP A 66 8.48 1.03 7.70
CA ASP A 66 9.41 1.30 8.81
C ASP A 66 10.61 0.32 8.79
N ALA A 67 10.37 -0.95 8.45
CA ALA A 67 11.43 -1.94 8.30
C ALA A 67 12.36 -1.64 7.11
N PHE A 68 11.79 -1.16 5.99
CA PHE A 68 12.57 -0.73 4.83
C PHE A 68 13.42 0.51 5.16
N ASP A 69 12.86 1.50 5.84
CA ASP A 69 13.59 2.70 6.25
C ASP A 69 14.76 2.35 7.18
N ALA A 70 14.54 1.48 8.18
CA ALA A 70 15.61 1.00 9.05
C ALA A 70 16.71 0.23 8.29
N TRP A 71 16.35 -0.50 7.24
CA TRP A 71 17.29 -1.20 6.37
C TRP A 71 18.11 -0.22 5.52
N ILE A 72 17.48 0.83 4.98
CA ILE A 72 18.15 1.91 4.23
C ILE A 72 19.14 2.63 5.13
N ASP A 73 18.72 3.04 6.33
CA ASP A 73 19.57 3.72 7.31
C ASP A 73 20.79 2.88 7.72
N LEU A 74 20.62 1.56 7.78
CA LEU A 74 21.69 0.62 8.06
C LEU A 74 22.67 0.45 6.90
N HIS A 75 22.22 0.54 5.66
CA HIS A 75 23.11 0.54 4.50
C HIS A 75 23.81 1.87 4.29
N ALA A 76 23.11 2.99 4.54
CA ALA A 76 23.68 4.33 4.43
C ALA A 76 24.83 4.56 5.42
N ARG A 77 24.76 3.99 6.63
CA ARG A 77 25.84 4.06 7.63
C ARG A 77 27.00 3.08 7.41
N ALA A 78 26.82 2.09 6.55
CA ALA A 78 27.84 1.09 6.23
C ALA A 78 28.72 1.49 5.02
N GLY A 79 28.43 2.64 4.40
CA GLY A 79 29.23 3.27 3.33
C GLY A 79 30.42 4.07 3.84
#